data_AF-A0A3S1CYU5-F1
#
_entry.id   AF-A0A3S1CYU5-F1
#
_cell.length_a   1.000
_cell.length_b   1.000
_cell.length_c   1.000
_cell.angle_alpha   90.00
_cell.angle_beta   90.00
_cell.angle_gamma   90.00
#
_symmetry.space_group_name_H-M   'P 1'
#
loop_
_entity.id
_entity.type
_entity.pdbx_description
1 polymer ?
#
loop_
_entity_poly.entity_id
_entity_poly.type
_entity_poly.pdbx_seq_one_letter_code
_entity_poly.pdbx_strand_id
1 'polypeptide(L)'
;MQIPLRSVLLLILPLASFAQKTVLPGHPDISTKRLTPGKSLFTIYYVKGNDWKKKGSYIHDLAISADEMRFVTDYKDENEKWYRKRISVADPKTFSPVSYKSEGLKNSLELTFGNTVTGKSRANGEKDKPVTIKPSGKFVDYNLAELLFTTLPLDVGYKATVTEFYYGSSPDSVLSNYVIKDVKSYIHRSPKTGSHESWLMNVLEESTGAVYAYIIDKKDHRIWQREMPVGGGTTEICVNEELDYQPIESRFDKDENLRRLEKGNGVIVGTAFARDHGNSRLQVVNINRAQFAPRGTVVSILPNSAYIEEWKEVNKKIRKRRKLPEVPIDPNVAACIKKTTVYDDKGHFEFTNLMPGEYILLTSFGYTHRYSYTYQSGTSSLVHPSGTVLSSSPIYSSGSGATGMTAEIEMKVTIRNDGDKVNVNLKDVR
;
A
#
# COMPACT_ATOMS: atom_id res chain seq x y z
N MET A 1 63.93 57.01 -22.72
CA MET A 1 63.27 55.76 -23.16
C MET A 1 63.91 54.61 -22.41
N GLN A 2 63.29 54.16 -21.31
CA GLN A 2 63.54 52.90 -20.61
C GLN A 2 62.35 52.70 -19.66
N ILE A 3 61.59 51.64 -19.88
CA ILE A 3 60.33 51.34 -19.21
C ILE A 3 60.64 50.50 -17.96
N PRO A 4 60.08 50.81 -16.77
CA PRO A 4 60.28 49.98 -15.60
C PRO A 4 59.31 48.79 -15.58
N LEU A 5 59.90 47.68 -15.14
CA LEU A 5 59.37 46.34 -14.90
C LEU A 5 58.04 46.36 -14.11
N ARG A 6 56.95 45.86 -14.70
CA ARG A 6 55.70 45.57 -13.97
C ARG A 6 55.84 44.22 -13.26
N SER A 7 55.80 44.25 -11.93
CA SER A 7 55.64 43.07 -11.08
C SER A 7 54.32 42.37 -11.41
N VAL A 8 54.41 41.14 -11.93
CA VAL A 8 53.28 40.22 -12.08
C VAL A 8 53.06 39.56 -10.72
N LEU A 9 52.02 39.98 -10.00
CA LEU A 9 51.55 39.30 -8.80
C LEU A 9 50.77 38.06 -9.24
N LEU A 10 51.39 36.88 -9.14
CA LEU A 10 50.70 35.59 -9.36
C LEU A 10 49.72 35.36 -8.19
N LEU A 11 48.43 35.52 -8.45
CA LEU A 11 47.35 35.10 -7.55
C LEU A 11 47.34 33.57 -7.47
N ILE A 12 47.93 33.02 -6.41
CA ILE A 12 47.74 31.63 -6.00
C ILE A 12 46.32 31.53 -5.42
N LEU A 13 45.34 31.20 -6.28
CA LEU A 13 44.03 30.74 -5.81
C LEU A 13 44.23 29.39 -5.11
N PRO A 14 43.73 29.18 -3.89
CA PRO A 14 43.69 27.85 -3.31
C PRO A 14 42.75 27.03 -4.19
N LEU A 15 43.30 26.02 -4.86
CA LEU A 15 42.52 24.90 -5.37
C LEU A 15 41.86 24.26 -4.15
N ALA A 16 40.64 24.69 -3.84
CA ALA A 16 39.73 23.93 -2.99
C ALA A 16 39.46 22.62 -3.73
N SER A 17 40.32 21.63 -3.50
CA SER A 17 40.03 20.25 -3.77
C SER A 17 38.73 19.96 -3.06
N PHE A 18 37.63 19.84 -3.81
CA PHE A 18 36.37 19.31 -3.30
C PHE A 18 36.56 17.81 -3.04
N ALA A 19 37.39 17.50 -2.03
CA ALA A 19 37.47 16.15 -1.50
C ALA A 19 36.07 15.80 -0.98
N GLN A 20 35.50 14.74 -1.54
CA GLN A 20 34.24 14.21 -1.08
C GLN A 20 34.37 13.85 0.40
N LYS A 21 33.48 14.40 1.24
CA LYS A 21 33.54 14.18 2.69
C LYS A 21 33.42 12.69 3.03
N THR A 22 34.22 12.23 3.98
CA THR A 22 34.15 10.86 4.48
C THR A 22 33.33 10.82 5.76
N VAL A 23 32.22 10.08 5.75
CA VAL A 23 31.35 9.84 6.90
C VAL A 23 31.76 8.53 7.55
N LEU A 24 32.28 8.63 8.77
CA LEU A 24 32.72 7.52 9.62
C LEU A 24 31.82 7.43 10.86
N PRO A 25 31.86 6.31 11.62
CA PRO A 25 31.17 6.25 12.89
C PRO A 25 31.47 7.45 13.81
N GLY A 26 30.41 8.06 14.34
CA GLY A 26 30.44 9.25 15.19
C GLY A 26 30.58 10.58 14.43
N HIS A 27 30.52 10.58 13.11
CA HIS A 27 30.59 11.80 12.31
C HIS A 27 29.37 12.71 12.57
N PRO A 28 29.52 14.05 12.64
CA PRO A 28 28.43 14.99 12.96
C PRO A 28 27.20 14.93 12.05
N ASP A 29 27.38 14.49 10.80
CA ASP A 29 26.28 14.30 9.84
C ASP A 29 25.35 13.14 10.23
N ILE A 30 25.79 12.22 11.07
CA ILE A 30 24.98 11.08 11.52
C ILE A 30 24.00 11.57 12.58
N SER A 31 22.73 11.67 12.22
CA SER A 31 21.65 12.02 13.15
C SER A 31 20.79 10.80 13.46
N THR A 32 21.13 10.08 14.53
CA THR A 32 20.39 8.87 14.95
C THR A 32 18.96 9.17 15.42
N LYS A 33 18.64 10.43 15.72
CA LYS A 33 17.27 10.91 16.00
C LYS A 33 16.30 10.72 14.83
N ARG A 34 16.82 10.52 13.61
CA ARG A 34 16.02 10.22 12.40
C ARG A 34 15.61 8.76 12.28
N LEU A 35 16.18 7.88 13.11
CA LEU A 35 15.82 6.47 13.09
C LEU A 35 14.48 6.25 13.79
N THR A 36 13.63 5.46 13.15
CA THR A 36 12.35 5.02 13.70
C THR A 36 12.45 3.54 14.05
N PRO A 37 12.47 3.17 15.34
CA PRO A 37 12.42 1.77 15.76
C PRO A 37 11.14 1.09 15.27
N GLY A 38 11.22 -0.22 15.05
CA GLY A 38 10.09 -1.04 14.62
C GLY A 38 10.39 -1.88 13.39
N LYS A 39 9.31 -2.42 12.81
CA LYS A 39 9.39 -3.35 11.68
C LYS A 39 9.01 -2.68 10.37
N SER A 40 9.79 -2.94 9.33
CA SER A 40 9.45 -2.66 7.94
C SER A 40 9.54 -3.95 7.13
N LEU A 41 8.57 -4.18 6.24
CA LEU A 41 8.59 -5.28 5.29
C LEU A 41 8.93 -4.72 3.91
N PHE A 42 9.84 -5.38 3.21
CA PHE A 42 10.17 -5.08 1.83
C PHE A 42 9.91 -6.31 0.95
N THR A 43 9.26 -6.10 -0.18
CA THR A 43 9.11 -7.13 -1.22
C THR A 43 10.17 -6.94 -2.29
N ILE A 44 10.85 -8.02 -2.67
CA ILE A 44 11.89 -8.02 -3.71
C ILE A 44 11.27 -8.42 -5.05
N TYR A 45 11.45 -7.57 -6.06
CA TYR A 45 11.05 -7.82 -7.45
C TYR A 45 12.26 -7.81 -8.38
N TYR A 46 12.27 -8.71 -9.35
CA TYR A 46 13.12 -8.58 -10.54
C TYR A 46 12.29 -7.99 -11.65
N VAL A 47 12.76 -6.87 -12.20
CA VAL A 47 12.05 -6.09 -13.20
C VAL A 47 12.85 -6.04 -14.48
N LYS A 48 12.21 -6.43 -15.59
CA LYS A 48 12.79 -6.35 -16.94
C LYS A 48 11.75 -5.77 -17.90
N GLY A 49 11.95 -4.51 -18.29
CA GLY A 49 10.92 -3.75 -19.00
C GLY A 49 9.68 -3.58 -18.11
N ASN A 50 8.54 -4.09 -18.57
CA ASN A 50 7.27 -4.04 -17.82
C ASN A 50 6.95 -5.33 -17.05
N ASP A 51 7.82 -6.34 -17.10
CA ASP A 51 7.63 -7.60 -16.37
C ASP A 51 8.17 -7.48 -14.95
N TRP A 52 7.30 -7.71 -13.96
CA TRP A 52 7.60 -7.65 -12.53
C TRP A 52 7.44 -9.04 -11.93
N LYS A 53 8.57 -9.65 -11.54
CA LYS A 53 8.58 -10.98 -10.91
C LYS A 53 8.96 -10.88 -9.44
N LYS A 54 8.06 -11.27 -8.53
CA LYS A 54 8.39 -11.40 -7.10
C LYS A 54 9.48 -12.47 -6.92
N LYS A 55 10.52 -12.15 -6.17
CA LYS A 55 11.67 -13.02 -5.88
C LYS A 55 11.84 -13.35 -4.40
N GLY A 56 11.16 -12.62 -3.54
CA GLY A 56 11.19 -12.86 -2.10
C GLY A 56 10.74 -11.62 -1.32
N SER A 57 11.06 -11.61 -0.05
CA SER A 57 10.85 -10.49 0.85
C SER A 57 11.91 -10.46 1.95
N TYR A 58 12.04 -9.32 2.61
CA TYR A 58 12.78 -9.25 3.86
C TYR A 58 12.12 -8.31 4.86
N ILE A 59 12.28 -8.64 6.14
CA ILE A 59 11.86 -7.80 7.25
C ILE A 59 13.08 -7.11 7.82
N HIS A 60 13.00 -5.79 7.95
CA HIS A 60 13.85 -4.96 8.78
C HIS A 60 13.20 -4.83 10.16
N ASP A 61 13.92 -5.17 11.22
CA ASP A 61 13.48 -5.02 12.62
C ASP A 61 14.56 -4.25 13.38
N LEU A 62 14.29 -2.98 13.66
CA LEU A 62 15.20 -2.06 14.33
C LEU A 62 14.74 -1.85 15.78
N ALA A 63 15.61 -2.19 16.73
CA ALA A 63 15.45 -1.88 18.13
C ALA A 63 16.58 -0.94 18.58
N ILE A 64 16.23 0.09 19.35
CA ILE A 64 17.20 1.06 19.87
C ILE A 64 16.95 1.21 21.38
N SER A 65 18.00 1.05 22.17
CA SER A 65 18.05 1.33 23.60
C SER A 65 19.11 2.39 23.90
N ALA A 66 19.34 2.69 25.18
CA ALA A 66 20.39 3.63 25.58
C ALA A 66 21.80 3.11 25.24
N ASP A 67 21.98 1.79 25.28
CA ASP A 67 23.29 1.13 25.17
C ASP A 67 23.50 0.46 23.81
N GLU A 68 22.43 0.11 23.11
CA GLU A 68 22.49 -0.73 21.92
C GLU A 68 21.51 -0.31 20.82
N MET A 69 22.00 -0.25 19.58
CA MET A 69 21.18 -0.34 18.38
C MET A 69 21.31 -1.74 17.79
N ARG A 70 20.18 -2.45 17.69
CA ARG A 70 20.10 -3.79 17.13
C ARG A 70 19.24 -3.80 15.88
N PHE A 71 19.81 -4.26 14.78
CA PHE A 71 19.15 -4.34 13.50
C PHE A 71 19.11 -5.77 12.99
N VAL A 72 17.92 -6.26 12.68
CA VAL A 72 17.72 -7.60 12.09
C VAL A 72 17.17 -7.47 10.69
N THR A 73 17.77 -8.22 9.77
CA THR A 73 17.25 -8.42 8.42
C THR A 73 16.94 -9.91 8.22
N ASP A 74 15.67 -10.23 8.04
CA ASP A 74 15.19 -11.62 7.91
C ASP A 74 14.57 -11.86 6.54
N TYR A 75 15.17 -12.76 5.74
CA TYR A 75 14.85 -12.96 4.33
C TYR A 75 14.05 -14.24 4.07
N LYS A 76 13.07 -14.12 3.17
CA LYS A 76 12.28 -15.22 2.62
C LYS A 76 12.33 -15.24 1.10
N ASP A 77 12.30 -16.44 0.52
CA ASP A 77 12.30 -16.63 -0.92
C ASP A 77 10.91 -16.38 -1.53
N GLU A 78 10.80 -16.54 -2.85
CA GLU A 78 9.54 -16.38 -3.60
C GLU A 78 8.41 -17.32 -3.16
N ASN A 79 8.72 -18.40 -2.44
CA ASN A 79 7.78 -19.38 -1.91
C ASN A 79 7.55 -19.19 -0.40
N GLU A 80 7.89 -18.02 0.14
CA GLU A 80 7.80 -17.67 1.56
C GLU A 80 8.65 -18.56 2.49
N LYS A 81 9.62 -19.30 1.94
CA LYS A 81 10.54 -20.10 2.73
C LYS A 81 11.68 -19.25 3.24
N TRP A 82 11.96 -19.38 4.53
CA TRP A 82 13.10 -18.73 5.17
C TRP A 82 14.42 -19.21 4.56
N TYR A 83 15.38 -18.31 4.30
CA TYR A 83 16.70 -18.71 3.79
C TYR A 83 17.91 -17.98 4.39
N ARG A 84 17.73 -16.79 4.98
CA ARG A 84 18.83 -16.05 5.60
C ARG A 84 18.34 -15.06 6.65
N LYS A 85 19.09 -14.95 7.74
CA LYS A 85 18.92 -13.91 8.77
C LYS A 85 20.25 -13.23 9.04
N ARG A 86 20.22 -11.90 9.16
CA ARG A 86 21.36 -11.07 9.56
C ARG A 86 20.99 -10.27 10.80
N ILE A 87 21.94 -10.12 11.71
CA ILE A 87 21.80 -9.36 12.93
C ILE A 87 23.05 -8.50 13.06
N SER A 88 22.86 -7.19 13.10
CA SER A 88 23.91 -6.22 13.37
C SER A 88 23.63 -5.54 14.70
N VAL A 89 24.67 -5.33 15.48
CA VAL A 89 24.63 -4.57 16.72
C VAL A 89 25.66 -3.46 16.61
N ALA A 90 25.26 -2.24 16.97
CA ALA A 90 26.11 -1.07 16.95
C ALA A 90 25.78 -0.11 18.11
N ASP A 91 26.71 0.81 18.38
CA ASP A 91 26.49 1.91 19.30
C ASP A 91 25.39 2.86 18.74
N PRO A 92 24.34 3.18 19.52
CA PRO A 92 23.16 3.89 19.04
C PRO A 92 23.39 5.40 18.78
N LYS A 93 24.56 5.94 19.15
CA LYS A 93 24.91 7.35 18.94
C LYS A 93 25.86 7.54 17.78
N THR A 94 26.76 6.59 17.57
CA THR A 94 27.88 6.72 16.65
C THR A 94 27.79 5.79 15.46
N PHE A 95 26.89 4.80 15.44
CA PHE A 95 26.90 3.71 14.43
C PHE A 95 28.18 2.86 14.45
N SER A 96 29.01 2.96 15.51
CA SER A 96 30.20 2.12 15.64
C SER A 96 29.76 0.66 15.78
N PRO A 97 30.19 -0.24 14.89
CA PRO A 97 29.72 -1.62 14.91
C PRO A 97 30.29 -2.36 16.12
N VAL A 98 29.49 -3.24 16.72
CA VAL A 98 29.81 -4.04 17.92
C VAL A 98 29.84 -5.53 17.58
N SER A 99 28.81 -6.03 16.89
CA SER A 99 28.81 -7.40 16.39
C SER A 99 27.98 -7.55 15.13
N TYR A 100 28.28 -8.59 14.36
CA TYR A 100 27.51 -9.01 13.20
C TYR A 100 27.33 -10.52 13.22
N LYS A 101 26.13 -10.97 12.88
CA LYS A 101 25.81 -12.38 12.73
C LYS A 101 24.99 -12.61 11.47
N SER A 102 25.40 -13.57 10.66
CA SER A 102 24.65 -14.10 9.53
C SER A 102 24.37 -15.58 9.74
N GLU A 103 23.13 -15.98 9.60
CA GLU A 103 22.70 -17.38 9.56
C GLU A 103 22.01 -17.64 8.22
N GLY A 104 22.44 -18.67 7.51
CA GLY A 104 21.78 -19.17 6.31
C GLY A 104 21.64 -20.68 6.38
N LEU A 105 20.95 -21.25 5.38
CA LEU A 105 20.66 -22.70 5.33
C LEU A 105 21.91 -23.60 5.39
N LYS A 106 23.05 -23.11 4.91
CA LYS A 106 24.29 -23.90 4.75
C LYS A 106 25.53 -23.20 5.28
N ASN A 107 25.41 -21.98 5.77
CA ASN A 107 26.56 -21.18 6.17
C ASN A 107 26.20 -20.22 7.30
N SER A 108 27.20 -19.87 8.11
CA SER A 108 27.07 -18.88 9.16
C SER A 108 28.34 -18.06 9.29
N LEU A 109 28.18 -16.82 9.74
CA LEU A 109 29.28 -15.90 10.04
C LEU A 109 28.94 -15.17 11.33
N GLU A 110 29.85 -15.16 12.29
CA GLU A 110 29.74 -14.41 13.54
C GLU A 110 31.00 -13.58 13.70
N LEU A 111 30.85 -12.27 13.87
CA LEU A 111 31.94 -11.30 14.02
C LEU A 111 31.69 -10.43 15.26
N THR A 112 32.75 -10.16 15.98
CA THR A 112 32.83 -9.14 17.02
C THR A 112 33.78 -8.05 16.54
N PHE A 113 33.31 -6.81 16.54
CA PHE A 113 34.05 -5.67 16.04
C PHE A 113 34.81 -4.98 17.17
N GLY A 114 36.02 -4.53 16.84
CA GLY A 114 36.94 -3.82 17.72
C GLY A 114 38.17 -3.40 16.93
N ASN A 115 39.27 -3.05 17.61
CA ASN A 115 40.55 -2.75 16.95
C ASN A 115 41.05 -3.92 16.09
N THR A 116 40.70 -5.14 16.48
CA THR A 116 40.83 -6.36 15.68
C THR A 116 39.46 -7.00 15.63
N VAL A 117 38.98 -7.29 14.43
CA VAL A 117 37.73 -8.01 14.21
C VAL A 117 38.01 -9.49 14.38
N THR A 118 37.29 -10.12 15.30
CA THR A 118 37.43 -11.55 15.60
C THR A 118 36.11 -12.26 15.40
N GLY A 119 36.14 -13.56 15.13
CA GLY A 119 34.90 -14.29 14.97
C GLY A 119 35.09 -15.70 14.45
N LYS A 120 34.04 -16.22 13.82
CA LYS A 120 34.04 -17.54 13.19
C LYS A 120 33.15 -17.58 11.97
N SER A 121 33.57 -18.36 10.99
CA SER A 121 32.80 -18.66 9.79
C SER A 121 32.58 -20.16 9.65
N ARG A 122 31.43 -20.55 9.13
CA ARG A 122 31.09 -21.95 8.82
C ARG A 122 30.55 -22.02 7.42
N ALA A 123 31.12 -22.90 6.60
CA ALA A 123 30.59 -23.28 5.30
C ALA A 123 29.84 -24.62 5.40
N ASN A 124 29.21 -25.03 4.31
CA ASN A 124 28.31 -26.18 4.29
C ASN A 124 29.03 -27.48 4.68
N GLY A 125 28.60 -28.09 5.79
CA GLY A 125 29.19 -29.34 6.28
C GLY A 125 30.61 -29.20 6.86
N GLU A 126 31.13 -27.98 7.00
CA GLU A 126 32.45 -27.71 7.58
C GLU A 126 32.35 -27.36 9.07
N LYS A 127 33.48 -27.49 9.79
CA LYS A 127 33.63 -26.98 11.15
C LYS A 127 33.83 -25.46 11.14
N ASP A 128 33.61 -24.83 12.30
CA ASP A 128 33.87 -23.40 12.49
C ASP A 128 35.35 -23.10 12.24
N LYS A 129 35.61 -22.13 11.36
CA LYS A 129 36.94 -21.57 11.08
C LYS A 129 37.05 -20.21 11.78
N PRO A 130 38.08 -19.97 12.60
CA PRO A 130 38.29 -18.68 13.25
C PRO A 130 38.55 -17.58 12.21
N VAL A 131 38.06 -16.38 12.51
CA VAL A 131 38.28 -15.16 11.73
C VAL A 131 39.05 -14.18 12.61
N THR A 132 40.12 -13.59 12.08
CA THR A 132 40.89 -12.53 12.75
C THR A 132 41.39 -11.56 11.69
N ILE A 133 40.93 -10.32 11.74
CA ILE A 133 41.23 -9.28 10.76
C ILE A 133 41.56 -7.99 11.50
N LYS A 134 42.55 -7.24 11.01
CA LYS A 134 42.90 -5.93 11.53
C LYS A 134 42.57 -4.85 10.48
N PRO A 135 41.38 -4.23 10.53
CA PRO A 135 40.99 -3.19 9.59
C PRO A 135 41.93 -1.99 9.66
N SER A 136 42.16 -1.34 8.51
CA SER A 136 43.07 -0.17 8.42
C SER A 136 42.45 1.14 8.91
N GLY A 137 41.15 1.17 9.21
CA GLY A 137 40.44 2.37 9.64
C GLY A 137 39.10 2.08 10.32
N LYS A 138 38.35 3.14 10.64
CA LYS A 138 36.96 3.04 11.12
C LYS A 138 36.02 2.70 9.96
N PHE A 139 34.91 2.03 10.26
CA PHE A 139 33.96 1.56 9.27
C PHE A 139 32.58 1.40 9.90
N VAL A 140 31.56 1.34 9.04
CA VAL A 140 30.21 0.89 9.40
C VAL A 140 30.05 -0.56 8.94
N ASP A 141 29.26 -1.36 9.66
CA ASP A 141 28.86 -2.69 9.19
C ASP A 141 27.98 -2.54 7.93
N TYR A 142 28.31 -3.26 6.85
CA TYR A 142 27.56 -3.18 5.59
C TYR A 142 26.05 -3.41 5.77
N ASN A 143 25.64 -4.29 6.70
CA ASN A 143 24.22 -4.57 6.94
C ASN A 143 23.50 -3.39 7.63
N LEU A 144 24.23 -2.43 8.19
CA LEU A 144 23.69 -1.17 8.73
C LEU A 144 23.77 0.00 7.75
N ALA A 145 24.42 -0.16 6.58
CA ALA A 145 24.68 0.94 5.66
C ALA A 145 23.38 1.60 5.16
N GLU A 146 22.35 0.82 4.84
CA GLU A 146 21.05 1.36 4.41
C GLU A 146 20.42 2.25 5.49
N LEU A 147 20.47 1.83 6.76
CA LEU A 147 20.00 2.64 7.89
C LEU A 147 20.87 3.88 8.11
N LEU A 148 22.19 3.79 7.91
CA LEU A 148 23.05 4.95 8.03
C LEU A 148 22.64 6.04 7.04
N PHE A 149 22.30 5.69 5.80
CA PHE A 149 21.91 6.66 4.78
C PHE A 149 20.68 7.49 5.18
N THR A 150 19.73 6.90 5.91
CA THR A 150 18.54 7.63 6.39
C THR A 150 18.88 8.65 7.48
N THR A 151 20.03 8.51 8.14
CA THR A 151 20.48 9.44 9.18
C THR A 151 21.22 10.67 8.65
N LEU A 152 21.67 10.65 7.39
CA LEU A 152 22.47 11.71 6.79
C LEU A 152 21.63 12.96 6.49
N PRO A 153 22.23 14.17 6.48
CA PRO A 153 21.53 15.41 6.16
C PRO A 153 21.43 15.53 4.65
N LEU A 154 20.62 14.66 4.05
CA LEU A 154 20.38 14.61 2.61
C LEU A 154 19.81 15.95 2.12
N ASP A 155 20.37 16.42 1.02
CA ASP A 155 19.90 17.60 0.28
C ASP A 155 20.33 17.46 -1.19
N VAL A 156 19.78 18.26 -2.09
CA VAL A 156 20.13 18.25 -3.52
C VAL A 156 21.65 18.45 -3.69
N GLY A 157 22.28 17.51 -4.39
CA GLY A 157 23.73 17.54 -4.65
C GLY A 157 24.60 17.04 -3.49
N TYR A 158 24.00 16.53 -2.40
CA TYR A 158 24.76 15.91 -1.31
C TYR A 158 25.66 14.77 -1.83
N LYS A 159 26.91 14.78 -1.38
CA LYS A 159 27.92 13.76 -1.68
C LYS A 159 28.65 13.39 -0.41
N ALA A 160 28.89 12.09 -0.22
CA ALA A 160 29.71 11.58 0.87
C ALA A 160 30.27 10.21 0.50
N THR A 161 31.34 9.82 1.17
CA THR A 161 31.92 8.48 1.12
C THR A 161 31.73 7.84 2.49
N VAL A 162 31.20 6.64 2.55
CA VAL A 162 31.03 5.86 3.78
C VAL A 162 31.91 4.63 3.65
N THR A 163 32.86 4.46 4.56
CA THR A 163 33.67 3.25 4.62
C THR A 163 32.87 2.14 5.29
N GLU A 164 32.72 1.03 4.59
CA GLU A 164 32.04 -0.17 5.06
C GLU A 164 33.02 -1.29 5.39
N PHE A 165 32.62 -2.17 6.30
CA PHE A 165 33.24 -3.47 6.49
C PHE A 165 32.36 -4.54 5.85
N TYR A 166 32.91 -5.23 4.87
CA TYR A 166 32.28 -6.34 4.17
C TYR A 166 33.19 -7.56 4.19
N TYR A 167 32.77 -8.62 4.88
CA TYR A 167 33.48 -9.89 4.90
C TYR A 167 33.14 -10.69 3.63
N GLY A 168 33.92 -10.43 2.57
CA GLY A 168 33.80 -11.05 1.26
C GLY A 168 34.71 -12.27 1.06
N SER A 169 35.10 -12.52 -0.19
CA SER A 169 35.89 -13.70 -0.61
C SER A 169 37.41 -13.57 -0.38
N SER A 170 37.93 -12.38 -0.10
CA SER A 170 39.35 -12.17 0.23
C SER A 170 39.50 -11.48 1.59
N PRO A 171 40.28 -12.04 2.53
CA PRO A 171 40.55 -11.42 3.83
C PRO A 171 41.42 -10.15 3.72
N ASP A 172 42.08 -9.93 2.58
CA ASP A 172 43.04 -8.83 2.39
C ASP A 172 42.37 -7.48 2.08
N SER A 173 41.08 -7.47 1.70
CA SER A 173 40.32 -6.26 1.38
C SER A 173 38.90 -6.32 1.97
N VAL A 174 38.81 -6.19 3.29
CA VAL A 174 37.53 -6.20 4.03
C VAL A 174 36.88 -4.82 4.15
N LEU A 175 37.64 -3.76 3.85
CA LEU A 175 37.12 -2.40 3.81
C LEU A 175 36.88 -2.01 2.35
N SER A 176 35.70 -1.46 2.10
CA SER A 176 35.34 -0.83 0.83
C SER A 176 34.55 0.45 1.12
N ASN A 177 34.08 1.13 0.08
CA ASN A 177 33.28 2.33 0.26
C ASN A 177 31.94 2.23 -0.46
N TYR A 178 30.94 2.80 0.21
CA TYR A 178 29.78 3.37 -0.45
C TYR A 178 30.04 4.83 -0.79
N VAL A 179 29.91 5.19 -2.06
CA VAL A 179 30.12 6.56 -2.54
C VAL A 179 28.78 7.11 -3.01
N ILE A 180 28.20 8.03 -2.22
CA ILE A 180 26.99 8.76 -2.59
C ILE A 180 27.35 9.72 -3.73
N LYS A 181 26.90 9.39 -4.95
CA LYS A 181 27.26 10.10 -6.18
C LYS A 181 26.44 11.37 -6.35
N ASP A 182 25.14 11.29 -6.08
CA ASP A 182 24.23 12.44 -6.06
C ASP A 182 23.00 12.16 -5.19
N VAL A 183 22.30 13.26 -4.87
CA VAL A 183 20.98 13.28 -4.26
C VAL A 183 20.13 14.29 -5.02
N LYS A 184 18.90 13.91 -5.39
CA LYS A 184 17.94 14.75 -6.12
C LYS A 184 16.59 14.76 -5.43
N SER A 185 15.80 15.82 -5.64
CA SER A 185 14.38 15.79 -5.27
C SER A 185 13.62 14.81 -6.17
N TYR A 186 12.70 14.06 -5.57
CA TYR A 186 11.87 13.06 -6.23
C TYR A 186 10.47 13.06 -5.61
N ILE A 187 9.48 12.56 -6.34
CA ILE A 187 8.13 12.32 -5.81
C ILE A 187 7.88 10.82 -5.87
N HIS A 188 7.92 10.16 -4.72
CA HIS A 188 7.50 8.77 -4.61
C HIS A 188 5.98 8.69 -4.63
N ARG A 189 5.42 7.67 -5.27
CA ARG A 189 3.99 7.41 -5.29
C ARG A 189 3.73 6.04 -4.71
N SER A 190 3.31 6.01 -3.45
CA SER A 190 2.79 4.81 -2.82
C SER A 190 1.36 4.54 -3.33
N PRO A 191 1.03 3.28 -3.65
CA PRO A 191 -0.35 2.90 -3.92
C PRO A 191 -1.23 2.92 -2.67
N LYS A 192 -0.67 3.02 -1.45
CA LYS A 192 -1.42 3.00 -0.18
C LYS A 192 -1.60 4.39 0.40
N THR A 193 -0.54 5.20 0.40
CA THR A 193 -0.52 6.52 1.07
C THR A 193 -0.36 7.70 0.11
N GLY A 194 -0.16 7.46 -1.18
CA GLY A 194 -0.18 8.48 -2.22
C GLY A 194 1.19 9.10 -2.49
N SER A 195 1.22 10.39 -2.83
CA SER A 195 2.45 11.09 -3.18
C SER A 195 3.23 11.53 -1.95
N HIS A 196 4.52 11.24 -1.94
CA HIS A 196 5.47 11.66 -0.92
C HIS A 196 6.62 12.42 -1.55
N GLU A 197 7.01 13.54 -0.93
CA GLU A 197 8.24 14.21 -1.30
C GLU A 197 9.43 13.40 -0.77
N SER A 198 10.35 13.05 -1.67
CA SER A 198 11.45 12.15 -1.34
C SER A 198 12.76 12.65 -1.93
N TRP A 199 13.85 12.05 -1.45
CA TRP A 199 15.17 12.09 -2.02
C TRP A 199 15.36 10.86 -2.91
N LEU A 200 15.88 11.05 -4.12
CA LEU A 200 16.49 9.99 -4.92
C LEU A 200 18.00 10.09 -4.73
N MET A 201 18.58 9.11 -4.05
CA MET A 201 20.00 9.04 -3.72
C MET A 201 20.68 7.91 -4.51
N ASN A 202 21.70 8.24 -5.30
CA ASN A 202 22.49 7.24 -6.03
C ASN A 202 23.80 6.94 -5.29
N VAL A 203 24.07 5.66 -5.04
CA VAL A 203 25.20 5.18 -4.24
C VAL A 203 25.98 4.13 -5.03
N LEU A 204 27.27 4.35 -5.24
CA LEU A 204 28.17 3.33 -5.78
C LEU A 204 28.70 2.47 -4.63
N GLU A 205 28.54 1.16 -4.71
CA GLU A 205 29.27 0.19 -3.88
C GLU A 205 30.57 -0.18 -4.58
N GLU A 206 31.72 0.26 -4.07
CA GLU A 206 33.00 0.05 -4.75
C GLU A 206 33.42 -1.42 -4.80
N SER A 207 33.00 -2.24 -3.82
CA SER A 207 33.35 -3.66 -3.73
C SER A 207 32.77 -4.49 -4.88
N THR A 208 31.61 -4.09 -5.41
CA THR A 208 30.91 -4.77 -6.51
C THR A 208 30.87 -3.95 -7.80
N GLY A 209 31.10 -2.64 -7.71
CA GLY A 209 30.89 -1.68 -8.80
C GLY A 209 29.41 -1.38 -9.08
N ALA A 210 28.48 -1.91 -8.28
CA ALA A 210 27.06 -1.70 -8.48
C ALA A 210 26.64 -0.29 -8.04
N VAL A 211 25.73 0.32 -8.79
CA VAL A 211 25.09 1.58 -8.42
C VAL A 211 23.67 1.30 -7.93
N TYR A 212 23.42 1.66 -6.69
CA TYR A 212 22.15 1.58 -6.01
C TYR A 212 21.41 2.90 -6.13
N ALA A 213 20.10 2.85 -6.28
CA ALA A 213 19.23 4.02 -6.10
C ALA A 213 18.33 3.81 -4.89
N TYR A 214 18.34 4.74 -3.95
CA TYR A 214 17.47 4.75 -2.78
C TYR A 214 16.46 5.89 -2.90
N ILE A 215 15.20 5.59 -2.62
CA ILE A 215 14.14 6.57 -2.48
C ILE A 215 13.83 6.73 -1.00
N ILE A 216 14.20 7.88 -0.43
CA ILE A 216 14.12 8.16 1.02
C ILE A 216 13.18 9.33 1.26
N ASP A 217 12.21 9.19 2.15
CA ASP A 217 11.23 10.23 2.46
C ASP A 217 11.87 11.50 3.05
N LYS A 218 11.38 12.69 2.66
CA LYS A 218 11.90 13.95 3.23
C LYS A 218 11.39 14.24 4.63
N LYS A 219 10.21 13.74 5.00
CA LYS A 219 9.53 14.04 6.26
C LYS A 219 10.02 13.12 7.37
N ASP A 220 10.05 11.82 7.13
CA ASP A 220 10.33 10.80 8.15
C ASP A 220 11.56 9.93 7.87
N HIS A 221 12.30 10.22 6.78
CA HIS A 221 13.53 9.51 6.39
C HIS A 221 13.33 8.00 6.15
N ARG A 222 12.10 7.56 5.96
CA ARG A 222 11.78 6.18 5.60
C ARG A 222 12.35 5.83 4.22
N ILE A 223 12.86 4.61 4.08
CA ILE A 223 13.19 4.05 2.76
C ILE A 223 11.90 3.53 2.12
N TRP A 224 11.51 4.14 1.01
CA TRP A 224 10.39 3.70 0.17
C TRP A 224 10.80 2.55 -0.75
N GLN A 225 11.98 2.69 -1.37
CA GLN A 225 12.43 1.79 -2.42
C GLN A 225 13.96 1.77 -2.51
N ARG A 226 14.51 0.62 -2.90
CA ARG A 226 15.91 0.47 -3.29
C ARG A 226 16.03 -0.32 -4.58
N GLU A 227 16.78 0.20 -5.53
CA GLU A 227 17.04 -0.41 -6.83
C GLU A 227 18.52 -0.76 -6.99
N MET A 228 18.82 -1.88 -7.64
CA MET A 228 20.18 -2.21 -8.08
C MET A 228 20.15 -3.06 -9.36
N PRO A 229 21.14 -2.93 -10.25
CA PRO A 229 21.26 -3.81 -11.41
C PRO A 229 21.67 -5.22 -10.97
N VAL A 230 21.03 -6.25 -11.54
CA VAL A 230 21.42 -7.67 -11.32
C VAL A 230 21.94 -8.35 -12.60
N GLY A 231 22.18 -7.56 -13.66
CA GLY A 231 22.68 -8.01 -14.95
C GLY A 231 21.59 -8.38 -15.96
N GLY A 232 21.95 -8.54 -17.23
CA GLY A 232 21.04 -8.99 -18.28
C GLY A 232 19.87 -8.03 -18.60
N GLY A 233 20.02 -6.75 -18.25
CA GLY A 233 18.97 -5.72 -18.35
C GLY A 233 17.89 -5.81 -17.26
N THR A 234 18.12 -6.58 -16.20
CA THR A 234 17.20 -6.73 -15.07
C THR A 234 17.63 -5.85 -13.90
N THR A 235 16.66 -5.21 -13.26
CA THR A 235 16.83 -4.43 -12.03
C THR A 235 16.14 -5.16 -10.88
N GLU A 236 16.83 -5.35 -9.75
CA GLU A 236 16.19 -5.74 -8.50
C GLU A 236 15.62 -4.49 -7.82
N ILE A 237 14.30 -4.49 -7.59
CA ILE A 237 13.59 -3.42 -6.91
C ILE A 237 13.01 -3.96 -5.61
N CYS A 238 13.42 -3.38 -4.48
CA CYS A 238 12.85 -3.65 -3.17
C CYS A 238 11.87 -2.55 -2.80
N VAL A 239 10.62 -2.88 -2.53
CA VAL A 239 9.54 -1.92 -2.24
C VAL A 239 9.07 -2.09 -0.81
N ASN A 240 8.96 -1.00 -0.07
CA ASN A 240 8.44 -1.00 1.29
C ASN A 240 6.91 -1.22 1.30
N GLU A 241 6.45 -2.19 2.09
CA GLU A 241 5.05 -2.61 2.15
C GLU A 241 4.17 -1.80 3.10
N GLU A 242 4.68 -0.81 3.84
CA GLU A 242 3.83 0.04 4.69
C GLU A 242 3.04 -0.77 5.73
N LEU A 243 3.75 -1.55 6.54
CA LEU A 243 3.15 -2.27 7.67
C LEU A 243 2.45 -1.34 8.68
N ASP A 244 2.87 -0.08 8.71
CA ASP A 244 2.31 1.01 9.51
C ASP A 244 1.05 1.63 8.89
N TYR A 245 0.75 1.37 7.62
CA TYR A 245 -0.49 1.81 6.99
C TYR A 245 -1.67 0.96 7.45
N GLN A 246 -2.35 1.45 8.48
CA GLN A 246 -3.59 0.88 9.01
C GLN A 246 -4.71 1.92 8.90
N PRO A 247 -5.37 2.03 7.74
CA PRO A 247 -6.41 3.04 7.52
C PRO A 247 -7.73 2.73 8.24
N ILE A 248 -7.83 1.54 8.86
CA ILE A 248 -8.98 1.08 9.64
C ILE A 248 -8.43 0.67 11.01
N GLU A 249 -8.84 1.39 12.05
CA GLU A 249 -8.40 1.15 13.44
C GLU A 249 -9.17 -0.03 14.06
N SER A 250 -10.46 -0.16 13.72
CA SER A 250 -11.29 -1.26 14.19
C SER A 250 -10.77 -2.61 13.69
N ARG A 251 -10.88 -3.64 14.54
CA ARG A 251 -10.59 -5.02 14.16
C ARG A 251 -11.89 -5.79 13.90
N PHE A 252 -11.88 -6.64 12.88
CA PHE A 252 -12.98 -7.56 12.63
C PHE A 252 -12.86 -8.81 13.51
N ASP A 253 -13.88 -9.10 14.30
CA ASP A 253 -13.94 -10.30 15.14
C ASP A 253 -14.81 -11.37 14.46
N LYS A 254 -14.16 -12.36 13.84
CA LYS A 254 -14.86 -13.43 13.12
C LYS A 254 -15.76 -14.27 14.03
N ASP A 255 -15.27 -14.64 15.22
CA ASP A 255 -15.96 -15.58 16.09
C ASP A 255 -17.22 -14.95 16.70
N GLU A 256 -17.13 -13.67 17.08
CA GLU A 256 -18.28 -12.90 17.54
C GLU A 256 -19.33 -12.73 16.44
N ASN A 257 -18.91 -12.39 15.21
CA ASN A 257 -19.84 -12.22 14.09
C ASN A 257 -20.52 -13.55 13.70
N LEU A 258 -19.82 -14.68 13.74
CA LEU A 258 -20.43 -16.00 13.52
C LEU A 258 -21.47 -16.34 14.60
N ARG A 259 -21.16 -16.09 15.88
CA ARG A 259 -22.11 -16.31 16.97
C ARG A 259 -23.42 -15.56 16.75
N ARG A 260 -23.34 -14.29 16.30
CA ARG A 260 -24.52 -13.46 16.00
C ARG A 260 -25.42 -14.03 14.89
N LEU A 261 -24.90 -14.86 13.99
CA LEU A 261 -25.64 -15.44 12.86
C LEU A 261 -26.23 -16.83 13.14
N GLU A 262 -25.76 -17.49 14.19
CA GLU A 262 -25.99 -18.93 14.41
C GLU A 262 -26.59 -19.27 15.77
N LYS A 263 -26.40 -18.43 16.79
CA LYS A 263 -26.72 -18.78 18.20
C LYS A 263 -27.89 -18.03 18.83
N GLY A 264 -28.63 -17.23 18.07
CA GLY A 264 -29.81 -16.54 18.60
C GLY A 264 -31.12 -17.24 18.25
N ASN A 265 -32.24 -16.66 18.68
CA ASN A 265 -33.60 -17.11 18.36
C ASN A 265 -34.37 -16.09 17.50
N GLY A 266 -33.74 -14.96 17.15
CA GLY A 266 -34.34 -13.92 16.33
C GLY A 266 -34.58 -14.34 14.88
N VAL A 267 -35.60 -13.72 14.28
CA VAL A 267 -36.05 -13.98 12.91
C VAL A 267 -36.19 -12.66 12.16
N ILE A 268 -35.69 -12.61 10.93
CA ILE A 268 -36.00 -11.53 9.98
C ILE A 268 -36.80 -12.14 8.85
N VAL A 269 -37.98 -11.59 8.60
CA VAL A 269 -38.79 -11.88 7.40
C VAL A 269 -38.84 -10.61 6.57
N GLY A 270 -38.77 -10.73 5.26
CA GLY A 270 -38.85 -9.55 4.43
C GLY A 270 -39.35 -9.79 3.03
N THR A 271 -39.56 -8.68 2.34
CA THR A 271 -39.98 -8.62 0.95
C THR A 271 -38.97 -7.79 0.15
N ALA A 272 -38.43 -8.35 -0.93
CA ALA A 272 -37.52 -7.66 -1.85
C ALA A 272 -38.26 -7.22 -3.12
N PHE A 273 -38.21 -5.93 -3.44
CA PHE A 273 -38.85 -5.37 -4.64
C PHE A 273 -38.22 -4.04 -5.10
N ALA A 274 -38.39 -3.69 -6.37
CA ALA A 274 -38.02 -2.40 -6.92
C ALA A 274 -39.27 -1.59 -7.29
N ARG A 275 -39.17 -0.27 -7.23
CA ARG A 275 -40.17 0.66 -7.79
C ARG A 275 -39.47 1.69 -8.67
N ASP A 276 -40.20 2.06 -9.72
CA ASP A 276 -39.75 3.00 -10.73
C ASP A 276 -40.70 4.21 -10.73
N HIS A 277 -40.20 5.40 -10.40
CA HIS A 277 -40.96 6.64 -10.45
C HIS A 277 -40.70 7.37 -11.77
N GLY A 278 -41.69 7.32 -12.67
CA GLY A 278 -41.73 8.23 -13.81
C GLY A 278 -41.94 9.68 -13.36
N ASN A 279 -41.18 10.62 -13.94
CA ASN A 279 -41.14 12.04 -13.56
C ASN A 279 -42.40 12.87 -13.93
N SER A 280 -43.56 12.23 -14.10
CA SER A 280 -44.79 12.86 -14.61
C SER A 280 -45.85 13.02 -13.52
N ARG A 281 -46.22 14.29 -13.24
CA ARG A 281 -47.32 14.67 -12.32
C ARG A 281 -48.73 14.19 -12.76
N LEU A 282 -48.87 13.59 -13.94
CA LEU A 282 -50.15 13.18 -14.54
C LEU A 282 -50.39 11.65 -14.57
N GLN A 283 -49.42 10.82 -14.15
CA GLN A 283 -49.50 9.36 -14.29
C GLN A 283 -49.75 8.67 -12.95
N VAL A 284 -50.94 8.82 -12.39
CA VAL A 284 -51.30 8.28 -11.06
C VAL A 284 -51.73 6.81 -11.08
N VAL A 285 -51.95 6.18 -12.25
CA VAL A 285 -52.78 4.95 -12.26
C VAL A 285 -52.07 3.61 -12.54
N ASN A 286 -50.83 3.53 -13.07
CA ASN A 286 -50.28 2.18 -13.35
C ASN A 286 -48.75 1.98 -13.47
N ILE A 287 -47.92 2.93 -13.03
CA ILE A 287 -46.44 2.83 -13.18
C ILE A 287 -45.72 2.55 -11.84
N ASN A 288 -46.42 2.69 -10.71
CA ASN A 288 -45.87 2.47 -9.36
C ASN A 288 -45.93 0.99 -8.88
N ARG A 289 -46.15 0.01 -9.76
CA ARG A 289 -46.32 -1.39 -9.35
C ARG A 289 -44.98 -1.96 -8.90
N ALA A 290 -44.93 -2.49 -7.68
CA ALA A 290 -43.75 -3.15 -7.15
C ALA A 290 -43.33 -4.31 -8.08
N GLN A 291 -42.07 -4.31 -8.49
CA GLN A 291 -41.43 -5.39 -9.22
C GLN A 291 -40.67 -6.24 -8.22
N PHE A 292 -41.27 -7.36 -7.80
CA PHE A 292 -40.69 -8.25 -6.79
C PHE A 292 -39.46 -8.96 -7.32
N ALA A 293 -38.49 -9.19 -6.42
CA ALA A 293 -37.34 -10.02 -6.71
C ALA A 293 -37.81 -11.43 -7.13
N PRO A 294 -37.28 -12.00 -8.23
CA PRO A 294 -37.66 -13.34 -8.68
C PRO A 294 -37.34 -14.42 -7.64
N ARG A 295 -38.12 -15.50 -7.63
CA ARG A 295 -37.80 -16.71 -6.85
C ARG A 295 -36.37 -17.18 -7.16
N GLY A 296 -35.61 -17.52 -6.12
CA GLY A 296 -34.20 -17.87 -6.22
C GLY A 296 -33.23 -16.68 -6.13
N THR A 297 -33.72 -15.44 -6.11
CA THR A 297 -32.87 -14.26 -5.84
C THR A 297 -32.19 -14.43 -4.49
N VAL A 298 -30.87 -14.28 -4.46
CA VAL A 298 -30.09 -14.38 -3.23
C VAL A 298 -30.25 -13.11 -2.40
N VAL A 299 -30.60 -13.31 -1.12
CA VAL A 299 -30.52 -12.28 -0.10
C VAL A 299 -29.42 -12.69 0.86
N SER A 300 -28.51 -11.77 1.15
CA SER A 300 -27.39 -11.98 2.06
C SER A 300 -27.57 -11.11 3.31
N ILE A 301 -27.13 -11.62 4.45
CA ILE A 301 -27.08 -10.89 5.71
C ILE A 301 -25.67 -11.01 6.29
N LEU A 302 -25.19 -9.92 6.89
CA LEU A 302 -24.00 -9.91 7.75
C LEU A 302 -24.29 -9.07 9.01
N PRO A 303 -23.73 -9.41 10.18
CA PRO A 303 -23.86 -8.57 11.36
C PRO A 303 -23.11 -7.26 11.16
N ASN A 304 -23.72 -6.14 11.54
CA ASN A 304 -23.02 -4.87 11.50
C ASN A 304 -22.01 -4.77 12.64
N SER A 305 -20.88 -4.13 12.37
CA SER A 305 -19.81 -3.90 13.34
C SER A 305 -19.11 -2.57 13.08
N ALA A 306 -18.40 -2.06 14.09
CA ALA A 306 -17.59 -0.84 13.96
C ALA A 306 -16.61 -0.94 12.78
N TYR A 307 -16.02 -2.13 12.57
CA TYR A 307 -15.15 -2.41 11.43
C TYR A 307 -15.81 -2.16 10.07
N ILE A 308 -17.03 -2.68 9.87
CA ILE A 308 -17.74 -2.54 8.59
C ILE A 308 -18.12 -1.08 8.32
N GLU A 309 -18.55 -0.35 9.33
CA GLU A 309 -18.86 1.08 9.22
C GLU A 309 -17.62 1.91 8.88
N GLU A 310 -16.53 1.69 9.60
CA GLU A 310 -15.27 2.39 9.37
C GLU A 310 -14.71 2.08 7.97
N TRP A 311 -14.70 0.81 7.56
CA TRP A 311 -14.29 0.39 6.22
C TRP A 311 -15.09 1.10 5.12
N LYS A 312 -16.43 1.19 5.29
CA LYS A 312 -17.30 1.91 4.35
C LYS A 312 -16.98 3.40 4.32
N GLU A 313 -16.76 4.03 5.46
CA GLU A 313 -16.48 5.45 5.54
C GLU A 313 -15.11 5.81 4.93
N VAL A 314 -14.08 5.01 5.22
CA VAL A 314 -12.73 5.14 4.66
C VAL A 314 -12.79 5.04 3.14
N ASN A 315 -13.43 3.99 2.60
CA ASN A 315 -13.55 3.82 1.15
C ASN A 315 -14.42 4.88 0.49
N LYS A 316 -15.46 5.39 1.17
CA LYS A 316 -16.23 6.55 0.70
C LYS A 316 -15.34 7.80 0.56
N LYS A 317 -14.43 8.04 1.51
CA LYS A 317 -13.47 9.15 1.44
C LYS A 317 -12.45 8.94 0.30
N ILE A 318 -11.96 7.72 0.10
CA ILE A 318 -11.03 7.37 -0.98
C ILE A 318 -11.67 7.57 -2.37
N ARG A 319 -12.89 7.06 -2.59
CA ARG A 319 -13.65 7.22 -3.85
C ARG A 319 -13.82 8.70 -4.22
N LYS A 320 -14.10 9.56 -3.25
CA LYS A 320 -14.20 11.01 -3.46
C LYS A 320 -12.89 11.64 -3.91
N ARG A 321 -11.75 11.12 -3.44
CA ARG A 321 -10.41 11.66 -3.73
C ARG A 321 -9.81 11.13 -5.05
N ARG A 322 -10.28 9.99 -5.56
CA ARG A 322 -9.87 9.37 -6.86
C ARG A 322 -8.37 9.12 -7.06
N LYS A 323 -7.57 9.08 -5.98
CA LYS A 323 -6.10 8.99 -6.05
C LYS A 323 -5.51 7.72 -5.44
N LEU A 324 -6.31 6.96 -4.71
CA LEU A 324 -5.87 5.75 -4.01
C LEU A 324 -6.82 4.58 -4.36
N PRO A 325 -6.30 3.35 -4.46
CA PRO A 325 -7.13 2.15 -4.46
C PRO A 325 -7.92 2.05 -3.14
N GLU A 326 -9.09 1.43 -3.22
CA GLU A 326 -9.90 1.15 -2.04
C GLU A 326 -9.20 0.15 -1.13
N VAL A 327 -9.37 0.35 0.18
CA VAL A 327 -8.89 -0.58 1.20
C VAL A 327 -9.68 -1.88 1.04
N PRO A 328 -9.02 -3.04 0.84
CA PRO A 328 -9.73 -4.31 0.75
C PRO A 328 -10.42 -4.62 2.08
N ILE A 329 -11.59 -5.27 1.99
CA ILE A 329 -12.29 -5.74 3.18
C ILE A 329 -11.55 -6.92 3.81
N ASP A 330 -11.65 -7.08 5.14
CA ASP A 330 -11.06 -8.20 5.86
C ASP A 330 -11.59 -9.52 5.27
N PRO A 331 -10.71 -10.48 4.91
CA PRO A 331 -11.12 -11.71 4.26
C PRO A 331 -12.05 -12.58 5.13
N ASN A 332 -12.03 -12.42 6.46
CA ASN A 332 -12.92 -13.14 7.36
C ASN A 332 -14.37 -12.67 7.30
N VAL A 333 -14.65 -11.48 6.75
CA VAL A 333 -16.02 -10.99 6.58
C VAL A 333 -16.82 -11.94 5.69
N ALA A 334 -16.18 -12.52 4.66
CA ALA A 334 -16.85 -13.44 3.74
C ALA A 334 -17.42 -14.68 4.45
N ALA A 335 -16.77 -15.17 5.51
CA ALA A 335 -17.24 -16.29 6.31
C ALA A 335 -18.47 -15.93 7.17
N CYS A 336 -18.69 -14.64 7.42
CA CYS A 336 -19.80 -14.10 8.22
C CYS A 336 -20.95 -13.59 7.34
N ILE A 337 -21.06 -14.09 6.11
CA ILE A 337 -22.19 -13.80 5.23
C ILE A 337 -23.11 -15.02 5.20
N LYS A 338 -24.28 -14.89 5.82
CA LYS A 338 -25.34 -15.89 5.73
C LYS A 338 -26.25 -15.54 4.55
N LYS A 339 -26.67 -16.56 3.80
CA LYS A 339 -27.48 -16.39 2.59
C LYS A 339 -28.80 -17.14 2.72
N THR A 340 -29.84 -16.57 2.11
CA THR A 340 -31.13 -17.18 1.88
C THR A 340 -31.57 -16.85 0.45
N THR A 341 -32.67 -17.43 0.01
CA THR A 341 -33.24 -17.13 -1.31
C THR A 341 -34.68 -16.70 -1.17
N VAL A 342 -35.12 -15.83 -2.08
CA VAL A 342 -36.54 -15.56 -2.27
C VAL A 342 -37.26 -16.87 -2.60
N TYR A 343 -38.29 -17.21 -1.82
CA TYR A 343 -38.97 -18.50 -1.91
C TYR A 343 -40.28 -18.47 -2.73
N ASP A 344 -40.79 -17.30 -3.06
CA ASP A 344 -42.02 -17.13 -3.84
C ASP A 344 -41.95 -15.97 -4.86
N ASP A 345 -43.01 -15.84 -5.67
CA ASP A 345 -43.10 -14.81 -6.71
C ASP A 345 -43.50 -13.43 -6.15
N LYS A 346 -43.57 -13.30 -4.82
CA LYS A 346 -43.86 -12.06 -4.12
C LYS A 346 -42.62 -11.50 -3.43
N GLY A 347 -41.44 -12.04 -3.72
CA GLY A 347 -40.18 -11.49 -3.22
C GLY A 347 -39.92 -11.80 -1.74
N HIS A 348 -40.62 -12.76 -1.13
CA HIS A 348 -40.45 -13.05 0.29
C HIS A 348 -39.19 -13.87 0.58
N PHE A 349 -38.52 -13.53 1.69
CA PHE A 349 -37.34 -14.22 2.21
C PHE A 349 -37.35 -14.24 3.73
N GLU A 350 -36.54 -15.13 4.31
CA GLU A 350 -36.37 -15.21 5.77
C GLU A 350 -34.96 -15.62 6.19
N PHE A 351 -34.56 -15.10 7.36
CA PHE A 351 -33.39 -15.51 8.12
C PHE A 351 -33.79 -15.88 9.54
N THR A 352 -33.22 -16.95 10.05
CA THR A 352 -33.44 -17.45 11.42
C THR A 352 -32.14 -17.54 12.19
N ASN A 353 -32.24 -17.85 13.49
CA ASN A 353 -31.14 -18.09 14.41
C ASN A 353 -30.23 -16.87 14.65
N LEU A 354 -30.82 -15.66 14.62
CA LEU A 354 -30.08 -14.41 14.76
C LEU A 354 -30.12 -13.91 16.21
N MET A 355 -28.98 -13.50 16.74
CA MET A 355 -28.93 -12.84 18.06
C MET A 355 -29.50 -11.41 17.99
N PRO A 356 -29.79 -10.78 19.13
CA PRO A 356 -29.99 -9.33 19.17
C PRO A 356 -28.78 -8.58 18.59
N GLY A 357 -29.04 -7.58 17.77
CA GLY A 357 -28.00 -6.81 17.11
C GLY A 357 -28.47 -6.08 15.87
N GLU A 358 -27.58 -5.27 15.31
CA GLU A 358 -27.76 -4.65 13.99
C GLU A 358 -27.14 -5.53 12.91
N TYR A 359 -27.82 -5.64 11.78
CA TYR A 359 -27.42 -6.44 10.63
C TYR A 359 -27.55 -5.60 9.35
N ILE A 360 -26.74 -5.93 8.36
CA ILE A 360 -26.82 -5.37 7.01
C ILE A 360 -27.36 -6.47 6.09
N LEU A 361 -28.49 -6.16 5.44
CA LEU A 361 -29.10 -6.98 4.40
C LEU A 361 -28.68 -6.47 3.03
N LEU A 362 -28.35 -7.40 2.14
CA LEU A 362 -27.86 -7.13 0.79
C LEU A 362 -28.62 -8.00 -0.22
N THR A 363 -29.08 -7.39 -1.31
CA THR A 363 -29.61 -8.16 -2.45
C THR A 363 -29.42 -7.38 -3.76
N SER A 364 -29.36 -8.12 -4.86
CA SER A 364 -29.32 -7.57 -6.20
C SER A 364 -30.17 -8.40 -7.14
N PHE A 365 -31.01 -7.74 -7.96
CA PHE A 365 -31.84 -8.39 -8.96
C PHE A 365 -32.22 -7.44 -10.09
N GLY A 366 -32.53 -8.01 -11.26
CA GLY A 366 -32.99 -7.25 -12.42
C GLY A 366 -34.44 -6.79 -12.28
N TYR A 367 -34.74 -5.57 -12.72
CA TYR A 367 -36.09 -5.04 -12.88
C TYR A 367 -36.22 -4.25 -14.19
N THR A 368 -37.44 -4.01 -14.64
CA THR A 368 -37.71 -3.25 -15.87
C THR A 368 -37.99 -1.79 -15.54
N HIS A 369 -37.18 -0.88 -16.06
CA HIS A 369 -37.47 0.55 -16.04
C HIS A 369 -38.36 0.92 -17.21
N ARG A 370 -39.46 1.63 -16.96
CA ARG A 370 -40.42 2.05 -17.99
C ARG A 370 -40.49 3.57 -18.02
N TYR A 371 -40.27 4.15 -19.19
CA TYR A 371 -40.30 5.61 -19.37
C TYR A 371 -41.25 6.00 -20.50
N SER A 372 -41.85 7.18 -20.37
CA SER A 372 -42.63 7.83 -21.43
C SER A 372 -41.93 9.11 -21.87
N TYR A 373 -41.90 9.36 -23.17
CA TYR A 373 -41.29 10.55 -23.76
C TYR A 373 -42.23 11.18 -24.78
N THR A 374 -42.15 12.50 -24.92
CA THR A 374 -42.85 13.25 -25.97
C THR A 374 -41.87 13.60 -27.08
N TYR A 375 -42.26 13.39 -28.34
CA TYR A 375 -41.48 13.75 -29.51
C TYR A 375 -42.36 14.51 -30.50
N GLN A 376 -41.76 15.42 -31.28
CA GLN A 376 -42.49 16.12 -32.34
C GLN A 376 -42.78 15.12 -33.45
N SER A 377 -44.06 14.83 -33.67
CA SER A 377 -44.54 13.84 -34.63
C SER A 377 -45.02 14.46 -35.94
N GLY A 378 -45.16 15.79 -35.97
CA GLY A 378 -45.49 16.53 -37.18
C GLY A 378 -45.55 18.02 -36.93
N THR A 379 -46.06 18.73 -37.93
CA THR A 379 -46.31 20.17 -37.87
C THR A 379 -47.65 20.42 -38.52
N SER A 380 -48.59 21.02 -37.79
CA SER A 380 -49.84 21.50 -38.36
C SER A 380 -49.59 22.86 -38.98
N SER A 381 -50.02 23.07 -40.22
CA SER A 381 -49.84 24.33 -40.93
C SER A 381 -51.18 24.82 -41.47
N LEU A 382 -51.50 26.08 -41.22
CA LEU A 382 -52.60 26.78 -41.88
C LEU A 382 -52.08 27.32 -43.21
N VAL A 383 -52.68 26.93 -44.34
CA VAL A 383 -52.19 27.27 -45.69
C VAL A 383 -53.27 28.03 -46.46
N HIS A 384 -52.89 29.15 -47.08
CA HIS A 384 -53.73 29.93 -47.98
C HIS A 384 -53.99 29.15 -49.30
N PRO A 385 -55.11 29.33 -50.01
CA PRO A 385 -55.40 28.61 -51.27
C PRO A 385 -54.36 28.77 -52.38
N SER A 386 -53.51 29.81 -52.31
CA SER A 386 -52.35 30.02 -53.21
C SER A 386 -51.13 29.15 -52.88
N GLY A 387 -51.19 28.33 -51.82
CA GLY A 387 -50.09 27.49 -51.34
C GLY A 387 -49.18 28.15 -50.29
N THR A 388 -49.42 29.39 -49.89
CA THR A 388 -48.60 30.11 -48.90
C THR A 388 -48.96 29.68 -47.47
N VAL A 389 -47.97 29.26 -46.67
CA VAL A 389 -48.17 28.89 -45.25
C VAL A 389 -48.33 30.15 -44.40
N LEU A 390 -49.45 30.27 -43.67
CA LEU A 390 -49.82 31.43 -42.86
C LEU A 390 -49.44 31.28 -41.38
N SER A 391 -49.47 30.07 -40.84
CA SER A 391 -48.96 29.74 -39.50
C SER A 391 -48.60 28.27 -39.40
N SER A 392 -47.69 27.91 -38.50
CA SER A 392 -47.41 26.51 -38.19
C SER A 392 -47.26 26.29 -36.69
N SER A 393 -47.62 25.10 -36.23
CA SER A 393 -47.44 24.67 -34.84
C SER A 393 -46.98 23.22 -34.79
N PRO A 394 -45.98 22.90 -33.95
CA PRO A 394 -45.51 21.53 -33.80
C PRO A 394 -46.61 20.66 -33.19
N ILE A 395 -46.81 19.47 -33.76
CA ILE A 395 -47.64 18.41 -33.19
C ILE A 395 -46.69 17.51 -32.42
N TYR A 396 -46.99 17.27 -31.14
CA TYR A 396 -46.26 16.33 -30.31
C TYR A 396 -47.07 15.05 -30.13
N SER A 397 -46.41 13.90 -30.28
CA SER A 397 -46.93 12.60 -29.87
C SER A 397 -46.15 12.06 -28.67
N SER A 398 -46.75 11.12 -27.95
CA SER A 398 -46.11 10.40 -26.84
C SER A 398 -45.72 8.99 -27.26
N GLY A 399 -44.50 8.57 -26.91
CA GLY A 399 -44.04 7.19 -26.97
C GLY A 399 -43.78 6.62 -25.57
N SER A 400 -43.68 5.29 -25.47
CA SER A 400 -43.20 4.61 -24.26
C SER A 400 -42.08 3.63 -24.60
N GLY A 401 -41.16 3.42 -23.67
CA GLY A 401 -40.03 2.50 -23.81
C GLY A 401 -39.77 1.77 -22.49
N ALA A 402 -39.03 0.66 -22.58
CA ALA A 402 -38.62 -0.12 -21.42
C ALA A 402 -37.16 -0.56 -21.56
N THR A 403 -36.40 -0.50 -20.46
CA THR A 403 -35.01 -0.95 -20.38
C THR A 403 -34.81 -1.84 -19.16
N GLY A 404 -33.91 -2.82 -19.27
CA GLY A 404 -33.48 -3.62 -18.11
C GLY A 404 -32.57 -2.80 -17.19
N MET A 405 -32.81 -2.88 -15.89
CA MET A 405 -32.01 -2.25 -14.84
C MET A 405 -31.72 -3.26 -13.72
N THR A 406 -30.73 -2.95 -12.88
CA THR A 406 -30.39 -3.76 -11.70
C THR A 406 -30.66 -2.93 -10.45
N ALA A 407 -31.44 -3.50 -9.54
CA ALA A 407 -31.58 -3.02 -8.18
C ALA A 407 -30.40 -3.54 -7.36
N GLU A 408 -29.73 -2.65 -6.62
CA GLU A 408 -28.69 -3.00 -5.65
C GLU A 408 -29.09 -2.39 -4.31
N ILE A 409 -29.50 -3.25 -3.37
CA ILE A 409 -30.14 -2.82 -2.14
C ILE A 409 -29.25 -3.20 -0.96
N GLU A 410 -28.94 -2.21 -0.14
CA GLU A 410 -28.33 -2.37 1.18
C GLU A 410 -29.25 -1.74 2.24
N MET A 411 -29.58 -2.48 3.29
CA MET A 411 -30.43 -2.00 4.38
C MET A 411 -29.89 -2.44 5.74
N LYS A 412 -29.87 -1.53 6.72
CA LYS A 412 -29.65 -1.88 8.12
C LYS A 412 -30.96 -2.28 8.80
N VAL A 413 -30.90 -3.33 9.60
CA VAL A 413 -32.02 -3.85 10.39
C VAL A 413 -31.53 -4.19 11.79
N THR A 414 -32.37 -3.96 12.79
CA THR A 414 -32.02 -4.24 14.19
C THR A 414 -33.00 -5.25 14.78
N ILE A 415 -32.46 -6.30 15.38
CA ILE A 415 -33.17 -7.21 16.28
C ILE A 415 -32.91 -6.71 17.70
N ARG A 416 -33.93 -6.31 18.44
CA ARG A 416 -33.75 -5.65 19.75
C ARG A 416 -33.59 -6.67 20.86
N ASN A 417 -34.43 -7.71 20.86
CA ASN A 417 -34.45 -8.75 21.88
C ASN A 417 -34.35 -10.14 21.25
N ASP A 418 -33.90 -11.11 22.05
CA ASP A 418 -33.77 -12.49 21.56
C ASP A 418 -35.17 -13.08 21.32
N GLY A 419 -35.33 -13.77 20.19
CA GLY A 419 -36.65 -14.27 19.76
C GLY A 419 -37.52 -13.26 19.00
N ASP A 420 -37.09 -12.01 18.85
CA ASP A 420 -37.85 -11.01 18.07
C ASP A 420 -37.99 -11.44 16.61
N LYS A 421 -39.21 -11.25 16.06
CA LYS A 421 -39.49 -11.40 14.62
C LYS A 421 -39.63 -10.02 13.98
N VAL A 422 -38.68 -9.66 13.11
CA VAL A 422 -38.62 -8.35 12.46
C VAL A 422 -39.06 -8.47 10.99
N ASN A 423 -39.98 -7.60 10.56
CA ASN A 423 -40.42 -7.51 9.18
C ASN A 423 -39.71 -6.36 8.45
N VAL A 424 -39.14 -6.62 7.26
CA VAL A 424 -38.39 -5.62 6.49
C VAL A 424 -38.79 -5.56 5.02
N ASN A 425 -38.57 -4.41 4.39
CA ASN A 425 -38.76 -4.22 2.96
C ASN A 425 -37.43 -3.80 2.32
N LEU A 426 -36.80 -4.71 1.57
CA LEU A 426 -35.65 -4.40 0.74
C LEU A 426 -36.16 -3.75 -0.54
N LYS A 427 -36.21 -2.41 -0.54
CA LYS A 427 -36.72 -1.62 -1.68
C LYS A 427 -35.65 -0.77 -2.34
N ASP A 428 -35.51 -0.89 -3.66
CA ASP A 428 -34.89 0.14 -4.51
C ASP A 428 -36.00 1.04 -5.05
N VAL A 429 -35.83 2.35 -4.92
CA VAL A 429 -36.78 3.36 -5.37
C VAL A 429 -36.00 4.38 -6.18
N ARG A 430 -36.25 4.44 -7.48
CA ARG A 430 -35.63 5.41 -8.40
C ARG A 430 -36.65 6.35 -8.98
#